data_AF-A0A535YD83-F1
#
_entry.id   AF-A0A535YD83-F1
#
_cell.length_a   1.000
_cell.length_b   1.000
_cell.length_c   1.000
_cell.angle_alpha   90.00
_cell.angle_beta   90.00
_cell.angle_gamma   90.00
#
_symmetry.space_group_name_H-M   'P 1'
#
loop_
_entity.id
_entity.type
_entity.pdbx_description
1 polymer ?
#
loop_
_entity_poly.entity_id
_entity_poly.type
_entity_poly.pdbx_seq_one_letter_code
_entity_poly.pdbx_strand_id
1 'polypeptide(L)'
;VLHAKADKQWTLPSLDLLGSGEDGKAGGRQEIERNAALIEETLAHFNISAKVVEVTPGPVVTRYELKPAPGVLLSKIESLNDNLSLALAARTLRIEAPIPGKSVVGIEVPNMAVGLVSLRDVVETNVFKQSPSKLTVALGRDVAGAPIVLDLAAMPHLMVAGQTGSGKSVSISSILCSLLLTTTPDEVRILIGDLKRVDFTHFASVPHLVTDVMTDAEKILRALHWTTDEMDRRYRLFARTSARNIAQYNEKHTGPDRIPYVVFVIDELADLMLQAPIQVEKQITRVAQLARATGIHLVLGTQRPSVDVITGLIKANIPARVAFATASAVDSRTILDMTGAEKLLGRGDMLVLRPDLATPIRAQGVFVSDQEIQAISHHWTMQSGLRYDRHDKVTQGDDRLVRRGFGDGDEIDDDRYEEAVEIVMRANAASVSMLQRKMTIGFARAGRLIDIMEQNGVIGPPKGPGKMREVYGSSRGGDEA
;
A
#
# COMPACT_ATOMS: atom_id res chain seq x y z
N VAL A 1 20.80 9.89 -9.65
CA VAL A 1 20.53 8.52 -10.12
C VAL A 1 20.95 7.61 -9.01
N LEU A 2 20.07 6.68 -8.59
CA LEU A 2 20.39 5.75 -7.51
C LEU A 2 21.41 4.73 -8.02
N HIS A 3 22.66 4.89 -7.62
CA HIS A 3 23.75 3.94 -7.84
C HIS A 3 24.24 3.44 -6.50
N ALA A 4 24.68 2.19 -6.45
CA ALA A 4 25.45 1.70 -5.31
C ALA A 4 26.77 2.50 -5.21
N LYS A 5 27.27 2.76 -3.99
CA LYS A 5 28.63 3.26 -3.79
C LYS A 5 29.49 2.11 -3.29
N ALA A 6 30.20 1.49 -4.23
CA ALA A 6 30.97 0.26 -3.99
C ALA A 6 32.04 0.37 -2.88
N ASP A 7 32.50 1.58 -2.56
CA ASP A 7 33.68 1.78 -1.72
C ASP A 7 33.39 1.79 -0.21
N LYS A 8 32.12 1.65 0.21
CA LYS A 8 31.75 1.70 1.63
C LYS A 8 31.35 0.32 2.16
N GLN A 9 32.14 -0.20 3.11
CA GLN A 9 31.78 -1.41 3.85
C GLN A 9 30.70 -1.08 4.90
N TRP A 10 29.50 -1.60 4.70
CA TRP A 10 28.41 -1.53 5.66
C TRP A 10 28.40 -2.76 6.56
N THR A 11 28.06 -2.57 7.82
CA THR A 11 27.77 -3.64 8.77
C THR A 11 26.29 -3.62 9.12
N LEU A 12 25.63 -4.77 8.99
CA LEU A 12 24.22 -4.90 9.36
C LEU A 12 24.05 -4.78 10.88
N PRO A 13 22.91 -4.27 11.39
CA PRO A 13 22.64 -4.23 12.82
C PRO A 13 22.55 -5.64 13.42
N SER A 14 23.01 -5.81 14.67
CA SER A 14 22.82 -7.07 15.39
C SER A 14 21.35 -7.27 15.78
N LEU A 15 20.89 -8.52 15.79
CA LEU A 15 19.56 -8.87 16.32
C LEU A 15 19.46 -8.66 17.83
N ASP A 16 20.59 -8.51 18.53
CA ASP A 16 20.62 -8.19 19.97
C ASP A 16 20.13 -6.78 20.30
N LEU A 17 19.95 -5.93 19.28
CA LEU A 17 19.27 -4.64 19.43
C LEU A 17 17.77 -4.80 19.68
N LEU A 18 17.22 -5.99 19.44
CA LEU A 18 15.80 -6.31 19.62
C LEU A 18 15.56 -7.07 20.93
N GLY A 19 14.45 -6.73 21.59
CA GLY A 19 13.91 -7.52 22.69
C GLY A 19 13.32 -8.83 22.17
N SER A 20 13.47 -9.91 22.94
CA SER A 20 12.70 -11.14 22.71
C SER A 20 11.25 -10.92 23.16
N GLY A 21 10.30 -11.58 22.50
CA GLY A 21 8.93 -11.58 22.97
C GLY A 21 8.84 -12.31 24.30
N GLU A 22 7.94 -11.85 25.16
CA GLU A 22 7.42 -12.73 26.20
C GLU A 22 6.45 -13.68 25.49
N ASP A 23 6.77 -14.97 25.44
CA ASP A 23 5.76 -16.01 25.22
C ASP A 23 4.77 -15.87 26.38
N GLY A 24 3.80 -14.97 26.21
CA GLY A 24 2.75 -14.75 27.18
C GLY A 24 2.16 -16.10 27.52
N LYS A 25 1.80 -16.32 28.78
CA LYS A 25 1.06 -17.51 29.25
C LYS A 25 -0.37 -17.53 28.67
N ALA A 26 -0.49 -17.29 27.38
CA ALA A 26 -1.72 -17.18 26.62
C ALA A 26 -2.33 -18.58 26.49
N GLY A 27 -3.57 -18.76 26.93
CA GLY A 27 -4.21 -20.08 26.93
C GLY A 27 -3.63 -21.01 27.99
N GLY A 28 -3.63 -20.59 29.25
CA GLY A 28 -3.28 -21.50 30.35
C GLY A 28 -4.15 -22.76 30.31
N ARG A 29 -3.61 -23.93 30.70
CA ARG A 29 -4.32 -25.23 30.59
C ARG A 29 -5.75 -25.20 31.15
N GLN A 30 -5.95 -24.54 32.29
CA GLN A 30 -7.28 -24.36 32.88
C GLN A 30 -8.23 -23.52 32.03
N GLU A 31 -7.73 -22.45 31.39
CA GLU A 31 -8.53 -21.61 30.49
C GLU A 31 -8.98 -22.42 29.26
N ILE A 32 -8.06 -23.18 28.68
CA ILE A 32 -8.34 -24.05 27.53
C ILE A 32 -9.42 -25.09 27.86
N GLU A 33 -9.24 -25.84 28.95
CA GLU A 33 -10.18 -26.89 29.36
C GLU A 33 -11.57 -26.30 29.67
N ARG A 34 -11.61 -25.14 30.35
CA ARG A 34 -12.86 -24.42 30.65
C ARG A 34 -13.58 -23.96 29.38
N ASN A 35 -12.86 -23.33 28.46
CA ASN A 35 -13.45 -22.79 27.24
C ASN A 35 -13.94 -23.90 26.31
N ALA A 36 -13.20 -25.01 26.20
CA ALA A 36 -13.64 -26.18 25.43
C ALA A 36 -14.97 -26.74 25.98
N ALA A 37 -15.09 -26.89 27.30
CA ALA A 37 -16.32 -27.35 27.94
C ALA A 37 -17.49 -26.38 27.71
N LEU A 38 -17.26 -25.07 27.86
CA LEU A 38 -18.28 -24.04 27.62
C LEU A 38 -18.77 -24.03 26.17
N ILE A 39 -17.88 -24.23 25.19
CA ILE A 39 -18.26 -24.34 23.77
C ILE A 39 -19.21 -25.52 23.57
N GLU A 40 -18.83 -26.71 24.06
CA GLU A 40 -19.66 -27.92 23.92
C GLU A 40 -21.01 -27.78 24.62
N GLU A 41 -21.02 -27.25 25.85
CA GLU A 41 -22.24 -27.03 26.64
C GLU A 41 -23.17 -26.02 25.96
N THR A 42 -22.63 -24.90 25.47
CA THR A 42 -23.41 -23.89 24.78
C THR A 42 -24.06 -24.46 23.52
N LEU A 43 -23.31 -25.22 22.71
CA LEU A 43 -23.86 -25.87 21.53
C LEU A 43 -24.94 -26.92 21.89
N ALA A 44 -24.73 -27.67 22.97
CA ALA A 44 -25.69 -28.65 23.46
C ALA A 44 -27.03 -28.00 23.88
N HIS A 45 -27.00 -26.81 24.52
CA HIS A 45 -28.21 -26.06 24.87
C HIS A 45 -29.07 -25.67 23.65
N PHE A 46 -28.47 -25.55 22.47
CA PHE A 46 -29.18 -25.30 21.20
C PHE A 46 -29.43 -26.58 20.38
N ASN A 47 -29.33 -27.77 21.01
CA ASN A 47 -29.48 -29.08 20.36
C ASN A 47 -28.49 -29.31 19.21
N ILE A 48 -27.29 -28.74 19.31
CA ILE A 48 -26.18 -28.98 18.37
C ILE A 48 -25.18 -29.91 19.04
N SER A 49 -25.15 -31.17 18.57
CA SER A 49 -24.16 -32.14 19.05
C SER A 49 -22.84 -31.94 18.32
N ALA A 50 -21.81 -31.55 19.05
CA ALA A 50 -20.46 -31.37 18.53
C ALA A 50 -19.43 -31.57 19.65
N LYS A 51 -18.19 -31.95 19.30
CA LYS A 51 -17.10 -32.15 20.27
C LYS A 51 -15.84 -31.41 19.84
N VAL A 52 -15.12 -30.83 20.78
CA VAL A 52 -13.78 -30.28 20.57
C VAL A 52 -12.81 -31.45 20.48
N VAL A 53 -12.13 -31.56 19.34
CA VAL A 53 -11.20 -32.68 19.05
C VAL A 53 -9.74 -32.27 19.14
N GLU A 54 -9.44 -31.00 18.90
CA GLU A 54 -8.08 -30.45 18.94
C GLU A 54 -8.15 -29.01 19.44
N VAL A 55 -7.13 -28.59 20.20
CA VAL A 55 -6.96 -27.21 20.63
C VAL A 55 -5.55 -26.74 20.31
N THR A 56 -5.44 -25.64 19.58
CA THR A 56 -4.17 -25.02 19.22
C THR A 56 -4.09 -23.64 19.87
N PRO A 57 -3.29 -23.47 20.94
CA PRO A 57 -3.07 -22.16 21.54
C PRO A 57 -2.20 -21.31 20.61
N GLY A 58 -2.69 -20.11 20.30
CA GLY A 58 -1.94 -19.08 19.58
C GLY A 58 -1.59 -17.90 20.49
N PRO A 59 -0.84 -16.90 19.99
CA PRO A 59 -0.43 -15.75 20.78
C PRO A 59 -1.60 -14.88 21.26
N VAL A 60 -2.64 -14.71 20.44
CA VAL A 60 -3.77 -13.80 20.72
C VAL A 60 -5.08 -14.54 20.91
N VAL A 61 -5.26 -15.61 20.16
CA VAL A 61 -6.46 -16.44 20.17
C VAL A 61 -6.05 -17.89 20.36
N THR A 62 -6.92 -18.67 20.98
CA THR A 62 -6.85 -20.12 20.98
C THR A 62 -7.88 -20.65 19.99
N ARG A 63 -7.45 -21.54 19.10
CA ARG A 63 -8.33 -22.22 18.14
C ARG A 63 -8.81 -23.54 18.72
N TYR A 64 -10.13 -23.71 18.77
CA TYR A 64 -10.81 -24.93 19.18
C TYR A 64 -11.40 -25.59 17.93
N GLU A 65 -10.88 -26.76 17.55
CA GLU A 65 -11.39 -27.51 16.41
C GLU A 65 -12.55 -28.40 16.84
N LEU A 66 -13.71 -28.10 16.30
CA LEU A 66 -14.99 -28.69 16.64
C LEU A 66 -15.40 -29.68 15.55
N LYS A 67 -15.66 -30.94 15.93
CA LYS A 67 -16.24 -31.96 15.07
C LYS A 67 -17.75 -32.05 15.30
N PRO A 68 -18.59 -31.52 14.40
CA PRO A 68 -20.04 -31.65 14.52
C PRO A 68 -20.51 -33.08 14.21
N ALA A 69 -21.61 -33.48 14.84
CA ALA A 69 -22.26 -34.76 14.54
C ALA A 69 -22.83 -34.78 13.10
N PRO A 70 -22.96 -35.96 12.46
CA PRO A 70 -23.55 -36.08 11.14
C PRO A 70 -24.95 -35.44 11.09
N GLY A 71 -25.20 -34.64 10.05
CA GLY A 71 -26.49 -33.96 9.84
C GLY A 71 -26.62 -32.59 10.50
N VAL A 72 -25.64 -32.15 11.29
CA VAL A 72 -25.59 -30.77 11.80
C VAL A 72 -25.24 -29.81 10.65
N LEU A 73 -26.12 -28.85 10.39
CA LEU A 73 -25.87 -27.78 9.42
C LEU A 73 -24.83 -26.80 9.97
N LEU A 74 -23.79 -26.50 9.19
CA LEU A 74 -22.73 -25.57 9.58
C LEU A 74 -23.27 -24.16 9.86
N SER A 75 -24.26 -23.71 9.08
CA SER A 75 -24.93 -22.41 9.27
C SER A 75 -25.57 -22.26 10.65
N LYS A 76 -25.98 -23.35 11.29
CA LYS A 76 -26.48 -23.30 12.69
C LYS A 76 -25.36 -22.94 13.66
N ILE A 77 -24.17 -23.52 13.48
CA ILE A 77 -23.02 -23.22 14.34
C ILE A 77 -22.59 -21.77 14.12
N GLU A 78 -22.52 -21.32 12.87
CA GLU A 78 -22.19 -19.93 12.52
C GLU A 78 -23.18 -18.93 13.13
N SER A 79 -24.47 -19.26 13.16
CA SER A 79 -25.52 -18.41 13.74
C SER A 79 -25.44 -18.26 15.27
N LEU A 80 -24.69 -19.12 15.96
CA LEU A 80 -24.52 -19.06 17.42
C LEU A 80 -23.32 -18.22 17.85
N ASN A 81 -22.73 -17.42 16.95
CA ASN A 81 -21.57 -16.58 17.25
C ASN A 81 -21.80 -15.68 18.48
N ASP A 82 -22.95 -15.00 18.59
CA ASP A 82 -23.25 -14.11 19.71
C ASP A 82 -23.45 -14.88 21.03
N ASN A 83 -24.09 -16.05 20.98
CA ASN A 83 -24.31 -16.89 22.15
C ASN A 83 -23.01 -17.48 22.68
N LEU A 84 -22.13 -17.95 21.79
CA LEU A 84 -20.80 -18.42 22.15
C LEU A 84 -19.94 -17.28 22.70
N SER A 85 -20.07 -16.06 22.15
CA SER A 85 -19.35 -14.87 22.65
C SER A 85 -19.77 -14.55 24.08
N LEU A 86 -21.08 -14.58 24.35
CA LEU A 86 -21.64 -14.38 25.67
C LEU A 86 -21.16 -15.45 26.67
N ALA A 87 -21.24 -16.73 26.30
CA ALA A 87 -20.86 -17.84 27.17
C ALA A 87 -19.38 -17.84 27.54
N LEU A 88 -18.52 -17.47 26.59
CA LEU A 88 -17.07 -17.41 26.78
C LEU A 88 -16.60 -16.09 27.41
N ALA A 89 -17.51 -15.15 27.66
CA ALA A 89 -17.20 -13.77 28.05
C ALA A 89 -16.20 -13.10 27.09
N ALA A 90 -16.28 -13.43 25.81
CA ALA A 90 -15.42 -12.90 24.76
C ALA A 90 -16.10 -11.70 24.08
N ARG A 91 -15.31 -10.65 23.77
CA ARG A 91 -15.84 -9.45 23.08
C ARG A 91 -16.30 -9.78 21.65
N THR A 92 -15.51 -10.58 20.94
CA THR A 92 -15.80 -11.10 19.61
C THR A 92 -15.15 -12.48 19.46
N LEU A 93 -15.72 -13.33 18.61
CA LEU A 93 -15.12 -14.60 18.19
C LEU A 93 -15.27 -14.82 16.69
N ARG A 94 -14.34 -15.62 16.13
CA ARG A 94 -14.36 -16.00 14.72
C ARG A 94 -14.67 -17.48 14.60
N ILE A 95 -15.64 -17.81 13.75
CA ILE A 95 -15.99 -19.19 13.38
C ILE A 95 -15.53 -19.39 11.93
N GLU A 96 -14.70 -20.39 11.71
CA GLU A 96 -14.20 -20.82 10.40
C GLU A 96 -14.77 -22.20 10.07
N ALA A 97 -15.79 -22.25 9.20
CA ALA A 97 -16.55 -23.45 8.91
C ALA A 97 -16.63 -23.73 7.39
N PRO A 98 -16.09 -24.85 6.88
CA PRO A 98 -15.09 -25.74 7.51
C PRO A 98 -13.68 -25.12 7.49
N ILE A 99 -12.76 -25.64 8.31
CA ILE A 99 -11.33 -25.32 8.19
C ILE A 99 -10.81 -25.90 6.86
N PRO A 100 -10.13 -25.12 6.00
CA PRO A 100 -9.56 -25.63 4.75
C PRO A 100 -8.70 -26.89 4.96
N GLY A 101 -9.02 -27.96 4.23
CA GLY A 101 -8.31 -29.23 4.31
C GLY A 101 -8.63 -30.12 5.53
N LYS A 102 -9.52 -29.68 6.44
CA LYS A 102 -9.98 -30.49 7.59
C LYS A 102 -11.51 -30.63 7.61
N SER A 103 -12.01 -31.72 8.19
CA SER A 103 -13.46 -31.98 8.36
C SER A 103 -13.98 -31.51 9.72
N VAL A 104 -13.61 -30.28 10.12
CA VAL A 104 -13.93 -29.68 11.42
C VAL A 104 -14.23 -28.19 11.26
N VAL A 105 -14.88 -27.60 12.26
CA VAL A 105 -15.16 -26.17 12.39
C VAL A 105 -14.17 -25.56 13.37
N GLY A 106 -13.49 -24.47 13.00
CA GLY A 106 -12.60 -23.75 13.91
C GLY A 106 -13.34 -22.66 14.66
N ILE A 107 -13.28 -22.65 15.98
CA ILE A 107 -13.74 -21.53 16.81
C ILE A 107 -12.49 -20.86 17.41
N GLU A 108 -12.25 -19.62 17.04
CA GLU A 108 -11.13 -18.81 17.57
C GLU A 108 -11.63 -17.92 18.69
N VAL A 109 -11.16 -18.21 19.90
CA VAL A 109 -11.52 -17.49 21.14
C VAL A 109 -10.33 -16.63 21.58
N PRO A 110 -10.52 -15.33 21.87
CA PRO A 110 -9.47 -14.49 22.43
C PRO A 110 -8.90 -15.05 23.73
N ASN A 111 -7.58 -15.03 23.87
CA ASN A 111 -6.91 -15.39 25.12
C ASN A 111 -7.09 -14.28 26.15
N MET A 112 -7.22 -14.65 27.43
CA MET A 112 -7.27 -13.66 28.52
C MET A 112 -5.97 -12.86 28.65
N ALA A 113 -4.82 -13.51 28.43
CA ALA A 113 -3.52 -12.87 28.32
C ALA A 113 -3.04 -12.94 26.86
N VAL A 114 -2.82 -11.78 26.25
CA VAL A 114 -2.31 -11.70 24.86
C VAL A 114 -0.80 -11.72 24.89
N GLY A 115 -0.19 -12.69 24.21
CA GLY A 115 1.26 -12.75 23.99
C GLY A 115 1.70 -11.65 23.03
N LEU A 116 2.74 -10.92 23.40
CA LEU A 116 3.37 -9.92 22.53
C LEU A 116 4.29 -10.67 21.54
N VAL A 117 4.00 -10.57 20.25
CA VAL A 117 4.91 -11.09 19.21
C VAL A 117 5.96 -10.00 18.94
N SER A 118 7.20 -10.20 19.36
CA SER A 118 8.28 -9.23 19.05
C SER A 118 8.76 -9.37 17.61
N LEU A 119 9.42 -8.33 17.09
CA LEU A 119 10.11 -8.43 15.80
C LEU A 119 11.18 -9.53 15.82
N ARG A 120 11.93 -9.66 16.93
CA ARG A 120 12.99 -10.66 17.12
C ARG A 120 12.49 -12.08 16.89
N ASP A 121 11.32 -12.40 17.43
CA ASP A 121 10.70 -13.73 17.38
C ASP A 121 10.42 -14.23 15.96
N VAL A 122 10.35 -13.34 14.98
CA VAL A 122 10.10 -13.66 13.57
C VAL A 122 11.40 -13.58 12.77
N VAL A 123 12.23 -12.54 12.97
CA VAL A 123 13.48 -12.39 12.21
C VAL A 123 14.54 -13.43 12.59
N GLU A 124 14.43 -14.04 13.78
CA GLU A 124 15.33 -15.14 14.18
C GLU A 124 14.98 -16.48 13.52
N THR A 125 13.80 -16.62 12.93
CA THR A 125 13.35 -17.87 12.32
C THR A 125 14.14 -18.23 11.07
N ASN A 126 14.27 -19.53 10.79
CA ASN A 126 14.96 -20.02 9.60
C ASN A 126 14.28 -19.53 8.31
N VAL A 127 12.95 -19.43 8.30
CA VAL A 127 12.17 -18.94 7.16
C VAL A 127 12.58 -17.51 6.78
N PHE A 128 12.82 -16.65 7.77
CA PHE A 128 13.29 -15.28 7.53
C PHE A 128 14.79 -15.26 7.15
N LYS A 129 15.65 -15.88 7.96
CA LYS A 129 17.12 -15.84 7.78
C LYS A 129 17.59 -16.45 6.46
N GLN A 130 16.92 -17.50 5.99
CA GLN A 130 17.31 -18.22 4.77
C GLN A 130 16.62 -17.68 3.53
N SER A 131 15.81 -16.62 3.64
CA SER A 131 15.15 -16.03 2.48
C SER A 131 16.19 -15.42 1.53
N PRO A 132 16.15 -15.76 0.22
CA PRO A 132 17.06 -15.20 -0.76
C PRO A 132 16.69 -13.76 -1.15
N SER A 133 15.48 -13.31 -0.81
CA SER A 133 15.00 -11.98 -1.20
C SER A 133 15.53 -10.89 -0.29
N LYS A 134 15.99 -9.80 -0.91
CA LYS A 134 16.37 -8.55 -0.23
C LYS A 134 15.17 -7.76 0.28
N LEU A 135 13.96 -8.12 -0.11
CA LEU A 135 12.73 -7.45 0.31
C LEU A 135 11.85 -8.34 1.19
N THR A 136 12.51 -9.22 1.95
CA THR A 136 11.88 -10.08 2.96
C THR A 136 11.51 -9.24 4.18
N VAL A 137 10.26 -9.32 4.62
CA VAL A 137 9.73 -8.54 5.72
C VAL A 137 9.00 -9.42 6.73
N ALA A 138 9.26 -9.19 8.01
CA ALA A 138 8.61 -9.89 9.11
C ALA A 138 7.28 -9.20 9.43
N LEU A 139 6.17 -9.93 9.24
CA LEU A 139 4.84 -9.39 9.48
C LEU A 139 4.32 -9.78 10.86
N GLY A 140 4.50 -11.03 11.28
CA GLY A 140 3.85 -11.54 12.49
C GLY A 140 3.95 -13.03 12.69
N ARG A 141 3.03 -13.58 13.50
CA ARG A 141 2.77 -15.01 13.64
C ARG A 141 1.30 -15.31 13.37
N ASP A 142 1.00 -16.45 12.75
CA ASP A 142 -0.37 -16.89 12.59
C ASP A 142 -0.98 -17.38 13.92
N VAL A 143 -2.24 -17.76 13.87
CA VAL A 143 -2.98 -18.34 15.00
C VAL A 143 -2.36 -19.63 15.56
N ALA A 144 -1.54 -20.34 14.80
CA ALA A 144 -0.81 -21.54 15.24
C ALA A 144 0.62 -21.21 15.71
N GLY A 145 1.02 -19.94 15.69
CA GLY A 145 2.35 -19.47 16.06
C GLY A 145 3.38 -19.55 14.93
N ALA A 146 3.02 -19.98 13.73
CA ALA A 146 3.95 -20.05 12.60
C ALA A 146 4.31 -18.63 12.11
N PRO A 147 5.58 -18.36 11.76
CA PRO A 147 6.00 -17.04 11.33
C PRO A 147 5.35 -16.64 10.00
N ILE A 148 4.76 -15.45 9.96
CA ILE A 148 4.28 -14.80 8.75
C ILE A 148 5.37 -13.86 8.23
N VAL A 149 6.04 -14.32 7.19
CA VAL A 149 7.08 -13.59 6.46
C VAL A 149 6.57 -13.34 5.04
N LEU A 150 6.71 -12.11 4.55
CA LEU A 150 6.35 -11.74 3.18
C LEU A 150 7.61 -11.37 2.40
N ASP A 151 7.57 -11.58 1.09
CA ASP A 151 8.56 -11.06 0.15
C ASP A 151 7.89 -10.00 -0.74
N LEU A 152 8.26 -8.74 -0.57
CA LEU A 152 7.72 -7.64 -1.39
C LEU A 152 8.17 -7.74 -2.85
N ALA A 153 9.25 -8.49 -3.17
CA ALA A 153 9.63 -8.71 -4.57
C ALA A 153 8.69 -9.70 -5.27
N ALA A 154 8.27 -10.76 -4.57
CA ALA A 154 7.30 -11.73 -5.05
C ALA A 154 5.88 -11.14 -5.14
N MET A 155 5.54 -10.23 -4.22
CA MET A 155 4.26 -9.52 -4.12
C MET A 155 4.52 -8.01 -4.25
N PRO A 156 4.63 -7.49 -5.50
CA PRO A 156 5.35 -6.24 -5.79
C PRO A 156 4.81 -4.99 -5.10
N HIS A 157 3.57 -5.01 -4.62
CA HIS A 157 2.94 -3.92 -3.90
C HIS A 157 2.07 -4.47 -2.76
N LEU A 158 2.02 -3.74 -1.64
CA LEU A 158 1.29 -4.11 -0.44
C LEU A 158 0.36 -2.98 -0.01
N MET A 159 -0.92 -3.28 0.21
CA MET A 159 -1.87 -2.39 0.87
C MET A 159 -1.99 -2.75 2.36
N VAL A 160 -1.89 -1.77 3.25
CA VAL A 160 -2.03 -1.94 4.71
C VAL A 160 -3.10 -0.99 5.22
N ALA A 161 -4.23 -1.50 5.70
CA ALA A 161 -5.36 -0.67 6.09
C ALA A 161 -5.96 -1.08 7.44
N GLY A 162 -6.49 -0.12 8.17
CA GLY A 162 -7.18 -0.35 9.45
C GLY A 162 -7.33 0.91 10.28
N GLN A 163 -8.22 0.91 11.25
CA GLN A 163 -8.53 2.12 12.03
C GLN A 163 -7.36 2.56 12.93
N THR A 164 -7.40 3.78 13.44
CA THR A 164 -6.40 4.30 14.39
C THR A 164 -6.24 3.37 15.60
N GLY A 165 -5.00 3.11 16.02
CA GLY A 165 -4.70 2.23 17.16
C GLY A 165 -4.85 0.73 16.89
N SER A 166 -5.17 0.32 15.66
CA SER A 166 -5.34 -1.09 15.31
C SER A 166 -4.02 -1.86 15.12
N GLY A 167 -2.91 -1.16 14.85
CA GLY A 167 -1.59 -1.76 14.62
C GLY A 167 -0.92 -1.40 13.28
N LYS A 168 -1.62 -0.69 12.38
CA LYS A 168 -1.12 -0.29 11.05
C LYS A 168 0.30 0.34 11.07
N SER A 169 0.48 1.43 11.81
CA SER A 169 1.77 2.17 11.81
C SER A 169 2.92 1.34 12.40
N VAL A 170 2.64 0.51 13.41
CA VAL A 170 3.61 -0.44 13.99
C VAL A 170 4.02 -1.49 12.96
N SER A 171 3.07 -2.02 12.18
CA SER A 171 3.36 -2.99 11.11
C SER A 171 4.15 -2.39 9.94
N ILE A 172 3.86 -1.14 9.54
CA ILE A 172 4.70 -0.46 8.53
C ILE A 172 6.11 -0.20 9.10
N SER A 173 6.22 0.16 10.38
CA SER A 173 7.52 0.30 11.04
C SER A 173 8.27 -1.02 11.12
N SER A 174 7.59 -2.15 11.32
CA SER A 174 8.21 -3.47 11.31
C SER A 174 8.71 -3.89 9.94
N ILE A 175 7.99 -3.53 8.88
CA ILE A 175 8.42 -3.68 7.47
C ILE A 175 9.73 -2.90 7.25
N LEU A 176 9.76 -1.63 7.65
CA LEU A 176 10.96 -0.79 7.53
C LEU A 176 12.14 -1.37 8.34
N CYS A 177 11.91 -1.76 9.59
CA CYS A 177 12.94 -2.37 10.43
C CYS A 177 13.47 -3.68 9.83
N SER A 178 12.59 -4.53 9.26
CA SER A 178 13.00 -5.77 8.60
C SER A 178 13.98 -5.51 7.46
N LEU A 179 13.72 -4.48 6.65
CA LEU A 179 14.63 -4.06 5.57
C LEU A 179 15.96 -3.54 6.13
N LEU A 180 15.92 -2.69 7.16
CA LEU A 180 17.11 -2.12 7.79
C LEU A 180 17.97 -3.17 8.52
N LEU A 181 17.40 -4.27 8.97
CA LEU A 181 18.14 -5.37 9.60
C LEU A 181 18.85 -6.26 8.59
N THR A 182 18.36 -6.32 7.35
CA THR A 182 18.79 -7.34 6.37
C THR A 182 19.46 -6.78 5.12
N THR A 183 19.39 -5.47 4.89
CA THR A 183 19.88 -4.85 3.65
C THR A 183 20.69 -3.59 3.87
N THR A 184 21.63 -3.35 2.97
CA THR A 184 22.42 -2.11 2.95
C THR A 184 21.78 -1.05 2.05
N PRO A 185 22.18 0.24 2.17
CA PRO A 185 21.70 1.30 1.26
C PRO A 185 22.01 1.06 -0.22
N ASP A 186 23.03 0.26 -0.53
CA ASP A 186 23.40 -0.11 -1.89
C ASP A 186 22.48 -1.20 -2.47
N GLU A 187 21.77 -1.94 -1.61
CA GLU A 187 20.83 -2.98 -1.98
C GLU A 187 19.39 -2.48 -2.02
N VAL A 188 18.99 -1.67 -1.05
CA VAL A 188 17.61 -1.16 -0.91
C VAL A 188 17.63 0.33 -0.56
N ARG A 189 16.79 1.07 -1.29
CA ARG A 189 16.55 2.50 -1.11
C ARG A 189 15.10 2.76 -0.75
N ILE A 190 14.86 3.67 0.18
CA ILE A 190 13.54 3.87 0.78
C ILE A 190 13.06 5.31 0.55
N LEU A 191 11.79 5.45 0.19
CA LEU A 191 11.02 6.69 0.20
C LEU A 191 9.93 6.56 1.25
N ILE A 192 9.72 7.59 2.07
CA ILE A 192 8.68 7.62 3.10
C ILE A 192 7.85 8.89 2.95
N GLY A 193 6.54 8.73 2.79
CA GLY A 193 5.54 9.79 2.89
C GLY A 193 4.76 9.69 4.20
N ASP A 194 4.94 10.67 5.08
CA ASP A 194 4.25 10.79 6.39
C ASP A 194 3.74 12.23 6.56
N LEU A 195 2.48 12.44 6.17
CA LEU A 195 1.84 13.76 6.25
C LEU A 195 1.55 14.20 7.68
N LYS A 196 1.47 13.26 8.64
CA LYS A 196 1.12 13.54 10.03
C LYS A 196 2.35 13.86 10.88
N ARG A 197 3.56 13.51 10.43
CA ARG A 197 4.85 13.73 11.12
C ARG A 197 4.92 13.08 12.50
N VAL A 198 4.29 11.93 12.65
CA VAL A 198 4.21 11.23 13.95
C VAL A 198 4.98 9.92 13.86
N ASP A 199 4.62 9.08 12.89
CA ASP A 199 4.92 7.66 12.95
C ASP A 199 6.32 7.30 12.47
N PHE A 200 6.92 8.10 11.55
CA PHE A 200 8.17 7.70 10.86
C PHE A 200 9.35 8.64 11.07
N THR A 201 9.26 9.58 12.02
CA THR A 201 10.33 10.54 12.30
C THR A 201 11.63 9.86 12.77
N HIS A 202 11.53 8.71 13.45
CA HIS A 202 12.68 7.91 13.90
C HIS A 202 13.52 7.33 12.76
N PHE A 203 13.02 7.30 11.52
CA PHE A 203 13.76 6.83 10.34
C PHE A 203 14.48 7.96 9.60
N ALA A 204 14.30 9.23 9.98
CA ALA A 204 14.74 10.38 9.17
C ALA A 204 16.25 10.46 8.88
N SER A 205 17.09 9.78 9.67
CA SER A 205 18.55 9.82 9.53
C SER A 205 19.15 8.58 8.85
N VAL A 206 18.34 7.57 8.47
CA VAL A 206 18.91 6.33 7.90
C VAL A 206 19.45 6.57 6.49
N PRO A 207 20.61 5.98 6.12
CA PRO A 207 21.26 6.19 4.83
C PRO A 207 20.48 5.57 3.66
N HIS A 208 19.54 4.65 3.93
CA HIS A 208 18.65 4.06 2.92
C HIS A 208 17.71 5.10 2.31
N LEU A 209 17.42 6.21 3.01
CA LEU A 209 16.50 7.23 2.51
C LEU A 209 17.02 7.91 1.25
N VAL A 210 16.19 7.89 0.20
CA VAL A 210 16.45 8.59 -1.07
C VAL A 210 16.33 10.10 -0.91
N THR A 211 15.41 10.55 -0.07
CA THR A 211 15.19 11.95 0.31
C THR A 211 14.65 11.99 1.74
N ASP A 212 14.57 13.16 2.34
CA ASP A 212 13.96 13.31 3.66
C ASP A 212 12.52 12.78 3.69
N VAL A 213 12.06 12.34 4.86
CA VAL A 213 10.67 11.93 5.07
C VAL A 213 9.76 13.07 4.58
N MET A 214 8.91 12.75 3.60
CA MET A 214 8.07 13.73 2.94
C MET A 214 6.84 13.98 3.79
N THR A 215 6.58 15.25 4.09
CA THR A 215 5.51 15.66 5.04
C THR A 215 4.45 16.55 4.41
N ASP A 216 4.49 16.71 3.09
CA ASP A 216 3.49 17.42 2.32
C ASP A 216 3.10 16.59 1.09
N ALA A 217 1.83 16.68 0.71
CA ALA A 217 1.25 15.83 -0.32
C ALA A 217 1.85 16.11 -1.71
N GLU A 218 2.23 17.36 -1.96
CA GLU A 218 2.85 17.76 -3.20
C GLU A 218 4.20 17.06 -3.43
N LYS A 219 5.06 17.00 -2.40
CA LYS A 219 6.33 16.25 -2.46
C LYS A 219 6.11 14.76 -2.63
N ILE A 220 5.11 14.18 -1.97
CA ILE A 220 4.78 12.75 -2.14
C ILE A 220 4.32 12.48 -3.58
N LEU A 221 3.49 13.35 -4.16
CA LEU A 221 3.07 13.25 -5.56
C LEU A 221 4.25 13.39 -6.52
N ARG A 222 5.16 14.35 -6.28
CA ARG A 222 6.41 14.50 -7.05
C ARG A 222 7.27 13.24 -6.96
N ALA A 223 7.37 12.62 -5.80
CA ALA A 223 8.10 11.36 -5.62
C ALA A 223 7.42 10.18 -6.35
N LEU A 224 6.09 10.15 -6.45
CA LEU A 224 5.37 9.17 -7.27
C LEU A 224 5.71 9.33 -8.77
N HIS A 225 5.72 10.57 -9.28
CA HIS A 225 6.17 10.84 -10.64
C HIS A 225 7.63 10.42 -10.85
N TRP A 226 8.52 10.78 -9.93
CA TRP A 226 9.92 10.36 -9.97
C TRP A 226 10.07 8.83 -9.99
N THR A 227 9.22 8.12 -9.22
CA THR A 227 9.21 6.65 -9.17
C THR A 227 8.87 6.06 -10.54
N THR A 228 7.89 6.65 -11.24
CA THR A 228 7.53 6.29 -12.61
C THR A 228 8.66 6.58 -13.60
N ASP A 229 9.34 7.72 -13.48
CA ASP A 229 10.46 8.08 -14.37
C ASP A 229 11.68 7.16 -14.17
N GLU A 230 11.98 6.81 -12.91
CA GLU A 230 13.03 5.85 -12.58
C GLU A 230 12.67 4.45 -13.08
N MET A 231 11.41 4.04 -13.02
CA MET A 231 10.92 2.81 -13.63
C MET A 231 11.19 2.78 -15.14
N ASP A 232 10.80 3.83 -15.88
CA ASP A 232 11.04 3.94 -17.32
C ASP A 232 12.55 3.93 -17.65
N ARG A 233 13.36 4.62 -16.83
CA ARG A 233 14.83 4.60 -16.96
C ARG A 233 15.38 3.18 -16.81
N ARG A 234 14.93 2.43 -15.80
CA ARG A 234 15.38 1.03 -15.57
C ARG A 234 15.00 0.13 -16.74
N TYR A 235 13.81 0.29 -17.31
CA TYR A 235 13.42 -0.45 -18.52
C TYR A 235 14.37 -0.19 -19.70
N ARG A 236 14.73 1.08 -19.96
CA ARG A 236 15.72 1.41 -21.01
C ARG A 236 17.09 0.77 -20.74
N LEU A 237 17.50 0.74 -19.48
CA LEU A 237 18.76 0.14 -19.05
C LEU A 237 18.76 -1.38 -19.23
N PHE A 238 17.67 -2.05 -18.88
CA PHE A 238 17.48 -3.48 -19.06
C PHE A 238 17.45 -3.88 -20.53
N ALA A 239 16.78 -3.08 -21.37
CA ALA A 239 16.75 -3.30 -22.82
C ALA A 239 18.15 -3.25 -23.44
N ARG A 240 18.98 -2.28 -23.03
CA ARG A 240 20.37 -2.14 -23.52
C ARG A 240 21.31 -3.27 -23.09
N THR A 241 21.02 -3.91 -21.97
CA THR A 241 21.87 -4.97 -21.37
C THR A 241 21.26 -6.37 -21.49
N SER A 242 20.15 -6.49 -22.24
CA SER A 242 19.37 -7.72 -22.41
C SER A 242 19.08 -8.40 -21.07
N ALA A 243 18.73 -7.62 -20.04
CA ALA A 243 18.24 -8.10 -18.76
C ALA A 243 16.70 -8.08 -18.76
N ARG A 244 16.05 -9.05 -18.13
CA ARG A 244 14.57 -9.06 -18.00
C ARG A 244 14.06 -8.36 -16.76
N ASN A 245 14.91 -8.24 -15.74
CA ASN A 245 14.56 -7.67 -14.44
C ASN A 245 15.83 -7.17 -13.72
N ILE A 246 15.61 -6.50 -12.59
CA ILE A 246 16.68 -5.96 -11.74
C ILE A 246 17.68 -7.03 -11.25
N ALA A 247 17.22 -8.25 -10.95
CA ALA A 247 18.10 -9.31 -10.47
C ALA A 247 19.12 -9.70 -11.56
N GLN A 248 18.62 -10.00 -12.77
CA GLN A 248 19.47 -10.29 -13.93
C GLN A 248 20.35 -9.12 -14.34
N TYR A 249 19.86 -7.90 -14.19
CA TYR A 249 20.68 -6.71 -14.43
C TYR A 249 21.83 -6.66 -13.41
N ASN A 250 21.55 -6.81 -12.12
CA ASN A 250 22.54 -6.74 -11.06
C ASN A 250 23.52 -7.92 -11.05
N GLU A 251 23.16 -9.10 -11.57
CA GLU A 251 24.08 -10.23 -11.75
C GLU A 251 25.18 -9.94 -12.78
N LYS A 252 24.88 -9.10 -13.79
CA LYS A 252 25.81 -8.73 -14.87
C LYS A 252 26.68 -7.53 -14.54
N HIS A 253 26.45 -6.86 -13.40
CA HIS A 253 27.12 -5.62 -13.03
C HIS A 253 27.72 -5.72 -11.64
N THR A 254 28.84 -5.04 -11.42
CA THR A 254 29.55 -5.03 -10.14
C THR A 254 29.73 -3.62 -9.63
N GLY A 255 29.83 -3.46 -8.31
CA GLY A 255 30.08 -2.17 -7.70
C GLY A 255 29.04 -1.11 -8.08
N PRO A 256 29.44 0.08 -8.56
CA PRO A 256 28.54 1.22 -8.74
C PRO A 256 27.55 1.09 -9.89
N ASP A 257 27.77 0.12 -10.78
CA ASP A 257 26.89 -0.16 -11.91
C ASP A 257 25.63 -0.94 -11.49
N ARG A 258 25.66 -1.55 -10.30
CA ARG A 258 24.47 -2.15 -9.68
C ARG A 258 23.49 -1.06 -9.24
N ILE A 259 22.22 -1.38 -9.33
CA ILE A 259 21.12 -0.50 -8.92
C ILE A 259 20.35 -1.12 -7.74
N PRO A 260 19.96 -0.33 -6.73
CA PRO A 260 19.23 -0.83 -5.58
C PRO A 260 17.75 -1.05 -5.91
N TYR A 261 17.10 -1.94 -5.16
CA TYR A 261 15.65 -1.96 -5.07
C TYR A 261 15.14 -0.66 -4.45
N VAL A 262 13.91 -0.26 -4.79
CA VAL A 262 13.27 0.93 -4.22
C VAL A 262 11.97 0.52 -3.55
N VAL A 263 11.79 0.88 -2.28
CA VAL A 263 10.54 0.71 -1.55
C VAL A 263 9.98 2.09 -1.22
N PHE A 264 8.79 2.39 -1.71
CA PHE A 264 8.08 3.63 -1.40
C PHE A 264 6.93 3.33 -0.45
N VAL A 265 7.08 3.78 0.80
CA VAL A 265 6.07 3.71 1.85
C VAL A 265 5.28 5.02 1.87
N ILE A 266 3.95 4.92 1.79
CA ILE A 266 3.03 6.05 1.97
C ILE A 266 2.13 5.69 3.15
N ASP A 267 2.22 6.42 4.26
CA ASP A 267 1.50 6.04 5.47
C ASP A 267 -0.02 6.21 5.37
N GLU A 268 -0.46 7.30 4.74
CA GLU A 268 -1.88 7.66 4.61
C GLU A 268 -2.20 8.08 3.19
N LEU A 269 -2.62 7.11 2.39
CA LEU A 269 -3.03 7.31 1.01
C LEU A 269 -4.27 8.24 0.91
N ALA A 270 -5.16 8.19 1.90
CA ALA A 270 -6.40 8.96 1.86
C ALA A 270 -6.17 10.47 1.76
N ASP A 271 -5.11 10.98 2.40
CA ASP A 271 -4.78 12.40 2.37
C ASP A 271 -4.28 12.86 0.98
N LEU A 272 -3.66 11.96 0.21
CA LEU A 272 -3.27 12.22 -1.18
C LEU A 272 -4.50 12.17 -2.09
N MET A 273 -5.35 11.16 -1.91
CA MET A 273 -6.58 10.99 -2.68
C MET A 273 -7.57 12.15 -2.46
N LEU A 274 -7.57 12.77 -1.28
CA LEU A 274 -8.39 13.95 -1.01
C LEU A 274 -7.93 15.19 -1.80
N GLN A 275 -6.63 15.30 -2.09
CA GLN A 275 -6.05 16.48 -2.74
C GLN A 275 -5.94 16.33 -4.26
N ALA A 276 -5.54 15.15 -4.74
CA ALA A 276 -5.22 14.91 -6.15
C ALA A 276 -5.58 13.47 -6.58
N PRO A 277 -6.86 13.05 -6.48
CA PRO A 277 -7.27 11.65 -6.65
C PRO A 277 -6.89 11.08 -8.02
N ILE A 278 -7.12 11.84 -9.08
CA ILE A 278 -6.87 11.40 -10.46
C ILE A 278 -5.38 11.17 -10.69
N GLN A 279 -4.53 12.11 -10.27
CA GLN A 279 -3.09 12.01 -10.49
C GLN A 279 -2.47 10.90 -9.65
N VAL A 280 -2.87 10.81 -8.37
CA VAL A 280 -2.39 9.79 -7.43
C VAL A 280 -2.78 8.40 -7.91
N GLU A 281 -4.05 8.17 -8.27
CA GLU A 281 -4.51 6.89 -8.79
C GLU A 281 -3.79 6.50 -10.10
N LYS A 282 -3.59 7.46 -11.02
CA LYS A 282 -2.85 7.24 -12.27
C LYS A 282 -1.41 6.81 -12.02
N GLN A 283 -0.69 7.48 -11.11
CA GLN A 283 0.70 7.13 -10.80
C GLN A 283 0.80 5.78 -10.06
N ILE A 284 -0.03 5.56 -9.04
CA ILE A 284 -0.04 4.30 -8.29
C ILE A 284 -0.36 3.13 -9.22
N THR A 285 -1.38 3.25 -10.06
CA THR A 285 -1.76 2.20 -11.02
C THR A 285 -0.64 1.89 -12.00
N ARG A 286 0.00 2.93 -12.56
CA ARG A 286 1.11 2.75 -13.50
C ARG A 286 2.31 2.06 -12.86
N VAL A 287 2.70 2.47 -11.66
CA VAL A 287 3.77 1.80 -10.90
C VAL A 287 3.34 0.35 -10.60
N ALA A 288 2.13 0.14 -10.08
CA ALA A 288 1.66 -1.17 -9.69
C ALA A 288 1.62 -2.19 -10.85
N GLN A 289 1.35 -1.73 -12.07
CA GLN A 289 1.31 -2.56 -13.28
C GLN A 289 2.69 -2.93 -13.81
N LEU A 290 3.65 -2.00 -13.74
CA LEU A 290 4.89 -2.09 -14.53
C LEU A 290 6.16 -2.18 -13.67
N ALA A 291 6.10 -1.95 -12.36
CA ALA A 291 7.30 -1.82 -11.54
C ALA A 291 7.93 -3.15 -11.06
N ARG A 292 7.20 -4.27 -11.13
CA ARG A 292 7.67 -5.58 -10.63
C ARG A 292 9.06 -5.96 -11.14
N ALA A 293 9.31 -5.82 -12.44
CA ALA A 293 10.59 -6.18 -13.05
C ALA A 293 11.70 -5.17 -12.72
N THR A 294 11.35 -3.91 -12.43
CA THR A 294 12.29 -2.82 -12.17
C THR A 294 12.79 -2.78 -10.74
N GLY A 295 12.24 -3.60 -9.85
CA GLY A 295 12.62 -3.63 -8.44
C GLY A 295 12.12 -2.42 -7.65
N ILE A 296 11.00 -1.85 -8.09
CA ILE A 296 10.34 -0.72 -7.43
C ILE A 296 9.03 -1.25 -6.83
N HIS A 297 8.82 -0.98 -5.54
CA HIS A 297 7.75 -1.57 -4.74
C HIS A 297 7.01 -0.49 -3.94
N LEU A 298 5.71 -0.66 -3.78
CA LEU A 298 4.86 0.28 -3.03
C LEU A 298 4.33 -0.40 -1.76
N VAL A 299 4.38 0.30 -0.64
CA VAL A 299 3.66 -0.06 0.59
C VAL A 299 2.72 1.09 0.90
N LEU A 300 1.43 0.88 0.66
CA LEU A 300 0.40 1.90 0.79
C LEU A 300 -0.40 1.67 2.07
N GLY A 301 -0.34 2.62 2.99
CA GLY A 301 -1.09 2.65 4.22
C GLY A 301 -2.37 3.48 4.11
N THR A 302 -3.44 3.12 4.81
CA THR A 302 -4.54 4.06 5.08
C THR A 302 -5.33 3.72 6.33
N GLN A 303 -5.80 4.75 7.05
CA GLN A 303 -6.76 4.59 8.15
C GLN A 303 -8.22 4.78 7.72
N ARG A 304 -8.45 5.20 6.46
CA ARG A 304 -9.77 5.47 5.88
C ARG A 304 -10.03 4.49 4.74
N PRO A 305 -10.46 3.25 5.05
CA PRO A 305 -10.77 2.24 4.04
C PRO A 305 -12.12 2.50 3.36
N SER A 306 -12.22 3.61 2.60
CA SER A 306 -13.37 3.94 1.76
C SER A 306 -13.10 3.61 0.29
N VAL A 307 -14.17 3.46 -0.49
CA VAL A 307 -14.09 3.15 -1.94
C VAL A 307 -13.40 4.27 -2.73
N ASP A 308 -13.51 5.51 -2.24
CA ASP A 308 -12.86 6.67 -2.86
C ASP A 308 -11.34 6.70 -2.63
N VAL A 309 -10.84 6.00 -1.60
CA VAL A 309 -9.41 5.88 -1.29
C VAL A 309 -8.84 4.59 -1.87
N ILE A 310 -9.53 3.47 -1.65
CA ILE A 310 -9.13 2.14 -2.12
C ILE A 310 -10.03 1.78 -3.32
N THR A 311 -9.76 2.46 -4.44
CA THR A 311 -10.54 2.32 -5.66
C THR A 311 -10.40 0.93 -6.29
N GLY A 312 -11.30 0.60 -7.22
CA GLY A 312 -11.21 -0.66 -7.98
C GLY A 312 -9.90 -0.81 -8.76
N LEU A 313 -9.38 0.28 -9.33
CA LEU A 313 -8.11 0.25 -10.07
C LEU A 313 -6.93 -0.02 -9.14
N ILE A 314 -6.88 0.60 -7.97
CA ILE A 314 -5.84 0.34 -6.97
C ILE A 314 -5.90 -1.13 -6.52
N LYS A 315 -7.09 -1.65 -6.21
CA LYS A 315 -7.25 -3.06 -5.81
C LYS A 315 -6.83 -4.03 -6.88
N ALA A 316 -7.19 -3.78 -8.14
CA ALA A 316 -6.86 -4.65 -9.26
C ALA A 316 -5.35 -4.83 -9.46
N ASN A 317 -4.54 -3.82 -9.08
CA ASN A 317 -3.10 -3.85 -9.28
C ASN A 317 -2.29 -4.10 -7.99
N ILE A 318 -2.94 -4.08 -6.82
CA ILE A 318 -2.32 -4.36 -5.51
C ILE A 318 -3.06 -5.54 -4.86
N PRO A 319 -2.71 -6.79 -5.23
CA PRO A 319 -3.40 -7.99 -4.74
C PRO A 319 -2.99 -8.39 -3.32
N ALA A 320 -1.80 -8.01 -2.84
CA ALA A 320 -1.37 -8.31 -1.47
C ALA A 320 -1.92 -7.25 -0.52
N ARG A 321 -2.66 -7.68 0.51
CA ARG A 321 -3.38 -6.79 1.43
C ARG A 321 -3.28 -7.27 2.86
N VAL A 322 -3.10 -6.33 3.78
CA VAL A 322 -3.13 -6.55 5.22
C VAL A 322 -4.21 -5.64 5.79
N ALA A 323 -5.25 -6.25 6.36
CA ALA A 323 -6.30 -5.54 7.06
C ALA A 323 -6.12 -5.72 8.56
N PHE A 324 -5.90 -4.62 9.27
CA PHE A 324 -6.06 -4.55 10.73
C PHE A 324 -7.53 -4.31 11.07
N ALA A 325 -7.85 -4.30 12.37
CA ALA A 325 -9.21 -4.07 12.85
C ALA A 325 -9.87 -2.84 12.19
N THR A 326 -11.08 -3.05 11.67
CA THR A 326 -11.91 -2.01 11.03
C THR A 326 -13.15 -1.71 11.87
N ALA A 327 -13.77 -0.55 11.63
CA ALA A 327 -14.97 -0.15 12.34
C ALA A 327 -16.21 -0.92 11.87
N SER A 328 -16.24 -1.35 10.60
CA SER A 328 -17.40 -2.03 10.02
C SER A 328 -17.04 -3.12 9.03
N ALA A 329 -18.03 -3.98 8.74
CA ALA A 329 -17.94 -5.00 7.69
C ALA A 329 -17.89 -4.39 6.27
N VAL A 330 -18.33 -3.14 6.08
CA VAL A 330 -18.19 -2.41 4.81
C VAL A 330 -16.72 -2.08 4.59
N ASP A 331 -16.05 -1.53 5.61
CA ASP A 331 -14.62 -1.24 5.58
C ASP A 331 -13.78 -2.49 5.33
N SER A 332 -14.13 -3.61 5.97
CA SER A 332 -13.46 -4.90 5.72
C SER A 332 -13.57 -5.30 4.25
N ARG A 333 -14.76 -5.19 3.63
CA ARG A 333 -14.96 -5.51 2.21
C ARG A 333 -14.22 -4.53 1.31
N THR A 334 -14.12 -3.27 1.68
CA THR A 334 -13.33 -2.30 0.91
C THR A 334 -11.87 -2.74 0.80
N ILE A 335 -11.28 -3.28 1.88
CA ILE A 335 -9.88 -3.72 1.91
C ILE A 335 -9.71 -5.11 1.29
N LEU A 336 -10.47 -6.11 1.75
CA LEU A 336 -10.22 -7.53 1.48
C LEU A 336 -11.17 -8.15 0.45
N ASP A 337 -12.15 -7.40 -0.05
CA ASP A 337 -13.30 -7.94 -0.81
C ASP A 337 -14.13 -8.97 0.00
N MET A 338 -13.88 -9.06 1.31
CA MET A 338 -14.50 -9.99 2.26
C MET A 338 -14.75 -9.31 3.62
N THR A 339 -15.70 -9.85 4.39
CA THR A 339 -15.88 -9.49 5.81
C THR A 339 -14.88 -10.24 6.69
N GLY A 340 -14.63 -9.72 7.88
CA GLY A 340 -13.84 -10.38 8.92
C GLY A 340 -12.90 -9.44 9.67
N ALA A 341 -12.44 -8.37 9.03
CA ALA A 341 -11.55 -7.41 9.67
C ALA A 341 -12.25 -6.62 10.80
N GLU A 342 -13.57 -6.47 10.73
CA GLU A 342 -14.38 -5.85 11.80
C GLU A 342 -14.45 -6.69 13.08
N LYS A 343 -14.06 -7.96 13.01
CA LYS A 343 -14.06 -8.90 14.15
C LYS A 343 -12.70 -9.01 14.82
N LEU A 344 -11.66 -8.37 14.26
CA LEU A 344 -10.31 -8.37 14.81
C LEU A 344 -10.26 -7.59 16.12
N LEU A 345 -9.30 -7.97 16.97
CA LEU A 345 -9.19 -7.48 18.34
C LEU A 345 -8.44 -6.14 18.45
N GLY A 346 -7.84 -5.68 17.35
CA GLY A 346 -6.91 -4.54 17.32
C GLY A 346 -5.53 -4.90 17.87
N ARG A 347 -4.72 -3.89 18.21
CA ARG A 347 -3.37 -4.07 18.80
C ARG A 347 -2.48 -5.07 18.04
N GLY A 348 -2.51 -5.03 16.71
CA GLY A 348 -1.71 -5.89 15.85
C GLY A 348 -2.45 -7.11 15.28
N ASP A 349 -3.66 -7.43 15.74
CA ASP A 349 -4.47 -8.50 15.12
C ASP A 349 -4.89 -8.10 13.70
N MET A 350 -4.59 -8.96 12.74
CA MET A 350 -4.72 -8.67 11.30
C MET A 350 -5.15 -9.88 10.46
N LEU A 351 -5.68 -9.58 9.29
CA LEU A 351 -5.92 -10.51 8.20
C LEU A 351 -4.95 -10.22 7.06
N VAL A 352 -4.18 -11.23 6.65
CA VAL A 352 -3.15 -11.15 5.61
C VAL A 352 -3.65 -11.90 4.38
N LEU A 353 -3.98 -11.16 3.33
CA LEU A 353 -4.32 -11.70 2.02
C LEU A 353 -3.09 -11.65 1.11
N ARG A 354 -2.57 -12.81 0.74
CA ARG A 354 -1.51 -12.94 -0.25
C ARG A 354 -2.10 -13.25 -1.63
N PRO A 355 -1.43 -12.88 -2.74
CA PRO A 355 -1.94 -13.12 -4.09
C PRO A 355 -2.07 -14.60 -4.46
N ASP A 356 -1.36 -15.49 -3.77
CA ASP A 356 -1.41 -16.95 -3.98
C ASP A 356 -2.56 -17.62 -3.22
N LEU A 357 -3.30 -16.88 -2.39
CA LEU A 357 -4.35 -17.43 -1.53
C LEU A 357 -5.72 -16.82 -1.87
N ALA A 358 -6.76 -17.65 -1.84
CA ALA A 358 -8.14 -17.20 -2.02
C ALA A 358 -8.73 -16.56 -0.75
N THR A 359 -8.24 -16.96 0.42
CA THR A 359 -8.75 -16.51 1.73
C THR A 359 -7.61 -15.94 2.57
N PRO A 360 -7.85 -14.88 3.35
CA PRO A 360 -6.83 -14.28 4.18
C PRO A 360 -6.46 -15.19 5.37
N ILE A 361 -5.19 -15.14 5.77
CA ILE A 361 -4.68 -15.79 6.98
C ILE A 361 -4.79 -14.80 8.13
N ARG A 362 -5.35 -15.22 9.26
CA ARG A 362 -5.33 -14.41 10.50
C ARG A 362 -3.98 -14.52 11.18
N ALA A 363 -3.44 -13.38 11.59
CA ALA A 363 -2.14 -13.28 12.21
C ALA A 363 -2.09 -12.16 13.26
N GLN A 364 -1.17 -12.31 14.20
CA GLN A 364 -0.77 -11.23 15.10
C GLN A 364 0.48 -10.56 14.55
N GLY A 365 0.38 -9.26 14.31
CA GLY A 365 1.47 -8.41 13.86
C GLY A 365 2.60 -8.38 14.88
N VAL A 366 3.84 -8.32 14.38
CA VAL A 366 4.99 -8.06 15.23
C VAL A 366 4.88 -6.66 15.86
N PHE A 367 5.34 -6.56 17.09
CA PHE A 367 5.56 -5.31 17.78
C PHE A 367 7.04 -4.95 17.73
N VAL A 368 7.30 -3.68 17.45
CA VAL A 368 8.62 -3.06 17.56
C VAL A 368 8.43 -1.76 18.33
N SER A 369 9.24 -1.57 19.37
CA SER A 369 9.19 -0.38 20.21
C SER A 369 9.99 0.78 19.59
N ASP A 370 9.65 2.01 19.97
CA ASP A 370 10.38 3.20 19.52
C ASP A 370 11.88 3.13 19.89
N GLN A 371 12.21 2.50 21.03
CA GLN A 371 13.59 2.30 21.47
C GLN A 371 14.36 1.38 20.51
N GLU A 372 13.74 0.28 20.07
CA GLU A 372 14.34 -0.64 19.09
C GLU A 372 14.50 0.04 17.72
N ILE A 373 13.50 0.80 17.28
CA ILE A 373 13.58 1.58 16.02
C ILE A 373 14.76 2.57 16.12
N GLN A 374 14.88 3.31 17.22
CA GLN A 374 15.97 4.26 17.43
C GLN A 374 17.33 3.57 17.47
N ALA A 375 17.45 2.40 18.12
CA ALA A 375 18.68 1.64 18.16
C ALA A 375 19.14 1.21 16.75
N ILE A 376 18.20 0.70 15.92
CA ILE A 376 18.46 0.34 14.52
C ILE A 376 18.88 1.59 13.72
N SER A 377 18.12 2.67 13.82
CA SER A 377 18.43 3.93 13.11
C SER A 377 19.78 4.51 13.54
N HIS A 378 20.12 4.44 14.83
CA HIS A 378 21.38 4.92 15.38
C HIS A 378 22.57 4.12 14.85
N HIS A 379 22.46 2.78 14.82
CA HIS A 379 23.48 1.89 14.22
C HIS A 379 23.83 2.31 12.79
N TRP A 380 22.81 2.61 11.98
CA TRP A 380 23.00 3.07 10.60
C TRP A 380 23.57 4.49 10.51
N THR A 381 23.09 5.40 11.36
CA THR A 381 23.53 6.80 11.37
C THR A 381 25.01 6.89 11.72
N MET A 382 25.51 6.08 12.65
CA MET A 382 26.92 6.04 13.06
C MET A 382 27.85 5.55 11.95
N GLN A 383 27.35 4.71 11.04
CA GLN A 383 28.12 4.26 9.88
C GLN A 383 28.10 5.29 8.74
N SER A 384 27.08 6.14 8.67
CA SER A 384 26.98 7.19 7.68
C SER A 384 27.61 8.50 8.16
N GLY A 385 28.83 8.81 7.70
CA GLY A 385 29.25 10.22 7.60
C GLY A 385 28.14 11.00 6.90
N LEU A 386 27.55 11.94 7.63
CA LEU A 386 26.22 12.52 7.42
C LEU A 386 25.85 12.74 5.94
N ARG A 387 24.79 12.05 5.48
CA ARG A 387 24.13 12.14 4.15
C ARG A 387 24.78 11.30 3.04
N TYR A 388 24.41 10.03 3.00
CA TYR A 388 24.45 9.25 1.75
C TYR A 388 23.53 9.93 0.70
N ASP A 389 23.87 9.85 -0.60
CA ASP A 389 23.32 10.68 -1.69
C ASP A 389 21.80 10.88 -1.60
N ARG A 390 21.37 11.98 -0.98
CA ARG A 390 19.99 12.41 -1.05
C ARG A 390 19.77 13.02 -2.42
N HIS A 391 18.69 12.63 -3.08
CA HIS A 391 18.32 13.15 -4.38
C HIS A 391 17.21 14.17 -4.22
N ASP A 392 17.58 15.42 -3.98
CA ASP A 392 16.63 16.52 -3.84
C ASP A 392 15.72 16.69 -5.07
N LYS A 393 16.19 16.24 -6.25
CA LYS A 393 15.38 16.18 -7.49
C LYS A 393 14.10 15.35 -7.36
N VAL A 394 14.01 14.44 -6.39
CA VAL A 394 12.81 13.62 -6.13
C VAL A 394 11.65 14.51 -5.67
N THR A 395 11.94 15.57 -4.91
CA THR A 395 10.94 16.48 -4.35
C THR A 395 10.91 17.85 -5.05
N GLN A 396 11.93 18.15 -5.86
CA GLN A 396 12.07 19.41 -6.61
C GLN A 396 11.73 19.30 -8.10
N GLY A 397 10.96 18.29 -8.52
CA GLY A 397 10.56 18.08 -9.92
C GLY A 397 9.98 19.32 -10.61
N ASP A 398 10.06 19.36 -11.95
CA ASP A 398 9.69 20.50 -12.78
C ASP A 398 8.23 20.96 -12.51
N ASP A 399 8.06 22.18 -12.00
CA ASP A 399 6.78 22.73 -11.50
C ASP A 399 5.64 22.65 -12.53
N ARG A 400 5.96 22.50 -13.82
CA ARG A 400 5.00 22.35 -14.92
C ARG A 400 4.13 21.10 -14.83
N LEU A 401 4.66 19.99 -14.33
CA LEU A 401 3.93 18.71 -14.23
C LEU A 401 2.94 18.70 -13.06
N VAL A 402 3.26 19.43 -11.99
CA VAL A 402 2.47 19.48 -10.74
C VAL A 402 1.46 20.62 -10.78
N ARG A 403 1.82 21.79 -11.33
CA ARG A 403 0.89 22.93 -11.48
C ARG A 403 -0.27 22.65 -12.44
N ARG A 404 -0.13 21.71 -13.38
CA ARG A 404 -1.25 21.21 -14.21
C ARG A 404 -2.28 20.40 -13.40
N GLY A 405 -1.95 19.94 -12.19
CA GLY A 405 -2.81 19.06 -11.38
C GLY A 405 -3.50 19.70 -10.16
N PHE A 406 -2.98 20.82 -9.65
CA PHE A 406 -3.60 21.56 -8.54
C PHE A 406 -4.54 22.69 -9.01
N GLY A 407 -4.66 22.89 -10.33
CA GLY A 407 -5.61 23.80 -10.97
C GLY A 407 -6.70 23.02 -11.68
N ASP A 408 -7.94 23.43 -11.42
CA ASP A 408 -9.22 22.97 -11.96
C ASP A 408 -9.19 22.36 -13.39
N GLY A 409 -9.72 21.14 -13.52
CA GLY A 409 -10.41 20.64 -14.71
C GLY A 409 -9.59 20.26 -15.96
N ASP A 410 -9.53 18.94 -16.22
CA ASP A 410 -9.24 18.28 -17.51
C ASP A 410 -8.01 18.76 -18.29
N GLU A 411 -7.01 17.88 -18.40
CA GLU A 411 -6.03 17.93 -19.49
C GLU A 411 -6.80 18.02 -20.84
N ILE A 412 -6.70 19.18 -21.50
CA ILE A 412 -7.02 19.28 -22.91
C ILE A 412 -5.95 18.48 -23.64
N ASP A 413 -6.43 17.43 -24.28
CA ASP A 413 -5.80 16.76 -25.39
C ASP A 413 -5.61 17.79 -26.52
N ASP A 414 -4.37 18.28 -26.65
CA ASP A 414 -3.87 19.27 -27.62
C ASP A 414 -3.99 18.78 -29.08
N ASP A 415 -4.38 17.52 -29.28
CA ASP A 415 -4.43 16.81 -30.56
C ASP A 415 -5.31 17.46 -31.64
N ARG A 416 -6.22 18.38 -31.28
CA ARG A 416 -7.15 19.03 -32.23
C ARG A 416 -7.11 20.56 -32.19
N TYR A 417 -6.13 21.17 -31.53
CA TYR A 417 -6.00 22.64 -31.50
C TYR A 417 -5.74 23.21 -32.91
N GLU A 418 -4.80 22.61 -33.65
CA GLU A 418 -4.46 23.04 -35.02
C GLU A 418 -5.67 22.94 -35.96
N GLU A 419 -6.44 21.84 -35.86
CA GLU A 419 -7.68 21.67 -36.62
C GLU A 419 -8.72 22.76 -36.30
N ALA A 420 -8.85 23.11 -35.02
CA ALA A 420 -9.75 24.17 -34.59
C ALA A 420 -9.32 25.55 -35.15
N VAL A 421 -8.01 25.83 -35.15
CA VAL A 421 -7.45 27.07 -35.71
C VAL A 421 -7.71 27.13 -37.21
N GLU A 422 -7.49 26.05 -37.96
CA GLU A 422 -7.80 26.00 -39.39
C GLU A 422 -9.28 26.29 -39.67
N ILE A 423 -10.19 25.70 -38.90
CA ILE A 423 -11.63 25.89 -39.05
C ILE A 423 -12.00 27.36 -38.84
N VAL A 424 -11.42 28.01 -37.83
CA VAL A 424 -11.67 29.42 -37.50
C VAL A 424 -11.07 30.35 -38.57
N MET A 425 -9.85 30.08 -39.02
CA MET A 425 -9.19 30.85 -40.08
C MET A 425 -9.95 30.76 -41.41
N ARG A 426 -10.43 29.57 -41.79
CA ARG A 426 -11.25 29.39 -43.01
C ARG A 426 -12.63 30.05 -42.90
N ALA A 427 -13.23 30.05 -41.72
CA ALA A 427 -14.54 30.66 -41.49
C ALA A 427 -14.48 32.19 -41.33
N ASN A 428 -13.29 32.75 -41.09
CA ASN A 428 -13.04 34.16 -40.74
C ASN A 428 -13.96 34.68 -39.61
N ALA A 429 -14.36 33.78 -38.70
CA ALA A 429 -15.24 34.06 -37.58
C ALA A 429 -15.06 32.97 -36.52
N ALA A 430 -15.07 33.33 -35.24
CA ALA A 430 -14.90 32.37 -34.14
C ALA A 430 -16.04 32.45 -33.12
N SER A 431 -16.67 31.32 -32.80
CA SER A 431 -17.59 31.23 -31.65
C SER A 431 -17.64 29.82 -31.08
N VAL A 432 -17.99 29.73 -29.80
CA VAL A 432 -18.11 28.45 -29.06
C VAL A 432 -19.07 27.51 -29.78
N SER A 433 -20.29 27.96 -30.08
CA SER A 433 -21.30 27.14 -30.76
C SER A 433 -20.93 26.76 -32.20
N MET A 434 -20.05 27.52 -32.87
CA MET A 434 -19.54 27.15 -34.19
C MET A 434 -18.57 25.97 -34.09
N LEU A 435 -17.60 26.03 -33.17
CA LEU A 435 -16.65 24.93 -32.96
C LEU A 435 -17.34 23.67 -32.44
N GLN A 436 -18.33 23.80 -31.56
CA GLN A 436 -19.15 22.66 -31.12
C GLN A 436 -19.77 21.90 -32.29
N ARG A 437 -20.37 22.62 -33.26
CA ARG A 437 -21.04 22.01 -34.41
C ARG A 437 -20.04 21.45 -35.41
N LYS A 438 -18.95 22.16 -35.70
CA LYS A 438 -17.98 21.77 -36.73
C LYS A 438 -17.04 20.65 -36.30
N MET A 439 -16.69 20.58 -35.02
CA MET A 439 -15.77 19.56 -34.48
C MET A 439 -16.48 18.46 -33.68
N THR A 440 -17.79 18.60 -33.49
CA THR A 440 -18.63 17.69 -32.68
C THR A 440 -18.10 17.56 -31.25
N ILE A 441 -17.81 18.70 -30.61
CA ILE A 441 -17.25 18.79 -29.25
C ILE A 441 -18.23 19.47 -28.28
N GLY A 442 -18.09 19.16 -26.98
CA GLY A 442 -18.90 19.76 -25.91
C GLY A 442 -18.64 21.26 -25.68
N PHE A 443 -19.59 21.96 -25.03
CA PHE A 443 -19.57 23.42 -24.83
C PHE A 443 -18.32 23.89 -24.08
N ALA A 444 -17.97 23.21 -22.98
CA ALA A 444 -16.81 23.54 -22.17
C ALA A 444 -15.48 23.39 -22.94
N ARG A 445 -15.38 22.39 -23.83
CA ARG A 445 -14.19 22.17 -24.67
C ARG A 445 -14.07 23.23 -25.77
N ALA A 446 -15.19 23.56 -26.42
CA ALA A 446 -15.24 24.62 -27.43
C ALA A 446 -14.96 26.01 -26.83
N GLY A 447 -15.43 26.28 -25.61
CA GLY A 447 -15.14 27.51 -24.88
C GLY A 447 -13.64 27.67 -24.63
N ARG A 448 -13.02 26.63 -24.07
CA ARG A 448 -11.57 26.64 -23.79
C ARG A 448 -10.71 26.79 -25.06
N LEU A 449 -11.08 26.17 -26.18
CA LEU A 449 -10.38 26.38 -27.47
C LEU A 449 -10.46 27.83 -27.96
N ILE A 450 -11.60 28.48 -27.81
CA ILE A 450 -11.78 29.90 -28.15
C ILE A 450 -10.91 30.79 -27.25
N ASP A 451 -10.85 30.52 -25.95
CA ASP A 451 -10.05 31.32 -25.02
C ASP A 451 -8.54 31.14 -25.26
N ILE A 452 -8.08 29.93 -25.61
CA ILE A 452 -6.69 29.67 -26.01
C ILE A 452 -6.35 30.39 -27.32
N MET A 453 -7.25 30.39 -28.30
CA MET A 453 -7.06 31.13 -29.55
C MET A 453 -6.97 32.65 -29.34
N GLU A 454 -7.71 33.19 -28.37
CA GLU A 454 -7.60 34.61 -27.99
C GLU A 454 -6.24 34.90 -27.35
N GLN A 455 -5.81 34.07 -26.40
CA GLN A 455 -4.50 34.20 -25.75
C GLN A 455 -3.33 34.11 -26.74
N ASN A 456 -3.45 33.25 -27.76
CA ASN A 456 -2.46 33.07 -28.81
C ASN A 456 -2.56 34.13 -29.92
N GLY A 457 -3.47 35.10 -29.81
CA GLY A 457 -3.62 36.20 -30.76
C GLY A 457 -4.22 35.80 -32.11
N VAL A 458 -4.85 34.62 -32.21
CA VAL A 458 -5.52 34.13 -33.42
C VAL A 458 -6.87 34.83 -33.61
N ILE A 459 -7.55 35.21 -32.52
CA ILE A 459 -8.86 35.86 -32.55
C ILE A 459 -8.92 37.06 -31.60
N GLY A 460 -9.82 38.00 -31.90
CA GLY A 460 -10.06 39.21 -31.13
C GLY A 460 -10.91 39.03 -29.87
N PRO A 461 -11.01 40.09 -29.06
CA PRO A 461 -11.68 40.06 -27.77
C PRO A 461 -13.19 39.77 -27.88
N PRO A 462 -13.83 39.26 -26.81
CA PRO A 462 -15.25 38.90 -26.83
C PRO A 462 -16.15 40.10 -27.13
N LYS A 463 -16.98 39.97 -28.17
CA LYS A 463 -17.98 40.98 -28.57
C LYS A 463 -19.36 40.79 -27.88
N GLY A 464 -19.45 39.90 -26.89
CA GLY A 464 -20.67 39.54 -26.14
C GLY A 464 -21.08 38.06 -26.26
N PRO A 465 -22.04 37.57 -25.45
CA PRO A 465 -22.44 36.16 -25.43
C PRO A 465 -23.01 35.72 -26.79
N GLY A 466 -22.49 34.62 -27.33
CA GLY A 466 -22.95 34.02 -28.59
C GLY A 466 -22.55 34.75 -29.87
N LYS A 467 -21.89 35.92 -29.79
CA LYS A 467 -21.45 36.68 -30.97
C LYS A 467 -20.11 36.17 -31.50
N MET A 468 -19.96 36.22 -32.82
CA MET A 468 -18.73 35.82 -33.51
C MET A 468 -17.60 36.82 -33.22
N ARG A 469 -16.44 36.30 -32.86
CA ARG A 469 -15.19 37.03 -32.67
C ARG A 469 -14.46 37.15 -34.01
N GLU A 470 -13.74 38.25 -34.16
CA GLU A 470 -12.95 38.57 -35.35
C GLU A 470 -11.66 37.74 -35.36
N VAL A 471 -11.19 37.33 -36.53
CA VAL A 471 -10.01 36.47 -36.66
C VAL A 471 -8.85 37.31 -37.19
N TYR A 472 -7.69 37.25 -36.52
CA TYR A 472 -6.51 38.01 -36.91
C TYR A 472 -5.63 37.18 -37.85
N GLY A 473 -5.06 37.83 -38.87
CA GLY A 473 -4.16 37.17 -39.84
C GLY A 473 -4.83 36.63 -41.11
N SER A 474 -6.11 36.90 -41.37
CA SER A 474 -6.69 36.68 -42.71
C SER A 474 -6.12 37.70 -43.69
N SER A 475 -5.14 37.30 -44.50
CA SER A 475 -4.68 38.08 -45.65
C SER A 475 -5.85 38.31 -46.61
N ARG A 476 -6.33 39.56 -46.69
CA ARG A 476 -7.02 40.03 -47.89
C ARG A 476 -5.98 40.07 -49.01
N GLY A 477 -6.02 39.09 -49.92
CA GLY A 477 -5.46 39.26 -51.26
C GLY A 477 -6.12 40.48 -51.90
N GLY A 478 -5.30 41.37 -52.44
CA GLY A 478 -5.73 42.66 -52.96
C GLY A 478 -6.56 42.56 -54.24
N ASP A 479 -7.26 43.65 -54.52
CA ASP A 479 -7.52 44.11 -55.89
C ASP A 479 -6.99 45.55 -55.98
N GLU A 480 -6.04 45.75 -56.88
CA GLU A 480 -5.65 47.05 -57.43
C GLU A 480 -6.71 47.53 -58.42
N ALA A 481 -7.14 48.79 -58.28
CA ALA A 481 -7.30 49.77 -59.36
C ALA A 481 -7.49 51.16 -58.74
#